data_AF-A0A7C7PRG5-F1
#
_entry.id   AF-A0A7C7PRG5-F1
#
_cell.length_a   1.000
_cell.length_b   1.000
_cell.length_c   1.000
_cell.angle_alpha   90.00
_cell.angle_beta   90.00
_cell.angle_gamma   90.00
#
_symmetry.space_group_name_H-M   'P 1'
#
loop_
_entity.id
_entity.type
_entity.pdbx_description
1 polymer ?
#
loop_
_entity_poly.entity_id
_entity_poly.type
_entity_poly.pdbx_seq_one_letter_code
_entity_poly.pdbx_strand_id
1 'polypeptide(L)'
;MSLEVVIHIYSCYDVCLCKVCNNPFKTKCANSGVDTIMATVGELEASAKLYDWTMQLRECVRKEATAFDERTLLAAEAFRETEGEPFRILRVAHATSHILRNMPIRIRHGEILVGWHPNTHVDGELKEALDEATAYLRKQNYWVNASEEHMALDYPTILSLGLGGIKERIDEFEASLDVTEPGTPEKRAFYQAARASLEAFQNFILRYAEFARELERSATDPDWRYELRRIAETCEHIATEPPRTFREAIQLTWFAFLAVAIEAGTTHHCFGPGRIDQYLLPFYEADRENGVLDDAEVDTLLAQLFIKCNEFSGPSMSAVIIG
;
A
#
# COMPACT_ATOMS: atom_id res chain seq x y z
N MET A 1 -15.68 -11.82 -20.92
CA MET A 1 -14.65 -10.81 -21.21
C MET A 1 -13.62 -10.88 -20.09
N SER A 2 -13.04 -12.07 -19.94
CA SER A 2 -12.58 -12.62 -18.67
C SER A 2 -11.51 -13.67 -18.98
N LEU A 3 -10.35 -13.23 -19.45
CA LEU A 3 -9.11 -14.01 -19.61
C LEU A 3 -8.00 -13.13 -20.25
N GLU A 4 -8.35 -12.14 -21.06
CA GLU A 4 -7.35 -11.33 -21.80
C GLU A 4 -6.53 -10.39 -20.90
N VAL A 5 -7.11 -9.80 -19.84
CA VAL A 5 -6.37 -8.95 -18.89
C VAL A 5 -5.32 -9.76 -18.12
N VAL A 6 -5.64 -11.01 -17.76
CA VAL A 6 -4.68 -11.91 -17.08
C VAL A 6 -3.62 -12.42 -18.05
N ILE A 7 -3.97 -12.71 -19.30
CA ILE A 7 -3.00 -13.14 -20.31
C ILE A 7 -2.02 -12.02 -20.68
N HIS A 8 -2.44 -10.76 -20.69
CA HIS A 8 -1.54 -9.63 -20.93
C HIS A 8 -0.51 -9.44 -19.79
N ILE A 9 -0.92 -9.74 -18.55
CA ILE A 9 -0.05 -9.74 -17.37
C ILE A 9 1.01 -10.85 -17.44
N TYR A 10 0.71 -12.02 -18.02
CA TYR A 10 1.68 -13.12 -18.14
C TYR A 10 2.55 -13.07 -19.41
N SER A 11 2.06 -12.52 -20.52
CA SER A 11 2.81 -12.50 -21.79
C SER A 11 3.96 -11.49 -21.82
N CYS A 12 3.92 -10.43 -21.01
CA CYS A 12 4.93 -9.37 -21.03
C CYS A 12 6.14 -9.65 -20.12
N TYR A 13 6.06 -10.62 -19.20
CA TYR A 13 7.14 -10.92 -18.25
C TYR A 13 7.99 -12.15 -18.58
N ASP A 14 7.71 -12.84 -19.69
CA ASP A 14 8.44 -14.03 -20.16
C ASP A 14 8.89 -13.91 -21.64
N VAL A 15 9.73 -12.93 -22.00
CA VAL A 15 10.58 -13.07 -23.20
C VAL A 15 11.93 -12.37 -23.03
N CYS A 16 12.94 -13.13 -22.63
CA CYS A 16 14.29 -12.92 -23.12
C CYS A 16 14.64 -14.08 -24.06
N LEU A 17 15.15 -13.72 -25.25
CA LEU A 17 15.83 -14.52 -26.28
C LEU A 17 15.02 -14.93 -27.53
N CYS A 18 15.56 -14.39 -28.64
CA CYS A 18 15.74 -14.95 -29.98
C CYS A 18 14.81 -14.54 -31.14
N LYS A 19 15.47 -13.85 -32.09
CA LYS A 19 15.36 -13.94 -33.56
C LYS A 19 14.27 -13.14 -34.27
N VAL A 20 14.73 -12.02 -34.84
CA VAL A 20 14.67 -11.65 -36.28
C VAL A 20 13.56 -12.34 -37.08
N CYS A 21 12.54 -11.57 -37.47
CA CYS A 21 11.76 -11.83 -38.67
C CYS A 21 11.38 -10.51 -39.38
N ASN A 22 11.94 -10.36 -40.58
CA ASN A 22 11.68 -9.34 -41.60
C ASN A 22 10.25 -9.47 -42.15
N ASN A 23 9.52 -8.37 -42.35
CA ASN A 23 8.57 -8.27 -43.47
C ASN A 23 8.34 -6.81 -43.91
N PRO A 24 8.34 -6.49 -45.22
CA PRO A 24 8.28 -5.12 -45.73
C PRO A 24 6.90 -4.78 -46.30
N PHE A 25 6.20 -3.80 -45.72
CA PHE A 25 5.08 -3.15 -46.42
C PHE A 25 5.12 -1.63 -46.18
N LYS A 26 5.55 -0.92 -47.24
CA LYS A 26 5.40 0.53 -47.38
C LYS A 26 3.93 0.89 -47.58
N THR A 27 3.41 1.82 -46.79
CA THR A 27 2.27 2.66 -47.19
C THR A 27 2.53 4.13 -46.81
N LYS A 28 1.92 5.01 -47.60
CA LYS A 28 2.26 6.43 -47.82
C LYS A 28 1.90 7.33 -46.62
N CYS A 29 2.83 8.17 -46.18
CA CYS A 29 2.55 9.30 -45.29
C CYS A 29 1.83 10.42 -46.06
N ALA A 30 0.63 10.79 -45.61
CA ALA A 30 0.01 12.07 -45.93
C ALA A 30 0.32 13.06 -44.81
N ASN A 31 0.80 14.24 -45.20
CA ASN A 31 1.20 15.31 -44.30
C ASN A 31 -0.02 15.99 -43.65
N SER A 32 -0.38 15.53 -42.45
CA SER A 32 -1.12 16.30 -41.44
C SER A 32 -0.58 16.04 -40.02
N GLY A 33 0.66 15.52 -39.93
CA GLY A 33 1.07 14.72 -38.78
C GLY A 33 2.02 15.37 -37.79
N VAL A 34 2.39 16.65 -37.87
CA VAL A 34 3.44 17.15 -36.94
C VAL A 34 2.91 17.21 -35.50
N ASP A 35 1.70 17.71 -35.29
CA ASP A 35 1.10 17.77 -33.94
C ASP A 35 0.73 16.36 -33.43
N THR A 36 0.24 15.48 -34.31
CA THR A 36 -0.08 14.08 -33.98
C THR A 36 1.17 13.24 -33.71
N ILE A 37 2.28 13.49 -34.44
CA ILE A 37 3.57 12.81 -34.25
C ILE A 37 4.23 13.30 -32.96
N MET A 38 4.19 14.61 -32.67
CA MET A 38 4.75 15.13 -31.41
C MET A 38 3.97 14.63 -30.19
N ALA A 39 2.64 14.53 -30.28
CA ALA A 39 1.81 13.93 -29.23
C ALA A 39 2.13 12.43 -29.02
N THR A 40 2.23 11.65 -30.10
CA THR A 40 2.58 10.22 -30.01
C THR A 40 4.02 9.99 -29.55
N VAL A 41 4.97 10.87 -29.88
CA VAL A 41 6.34 10.80 -29.36
C VAL A 41 6.36 11.11 -27.87
N GLY A 42 5.61 12.12 -27.40
CA GLY A 42 5.49 12.44 -25.98
C GLY A 42 4.86 11.31 -25.15
N GLU A 43 3.82 10.66 -25.67
CA GLU A 43 3.19 9.48 -25.04
C GLU A 43 4.17 8.29 -24.96
N LEU A 44 4.94 8.03 -26.03
CA LEU A 44 5.96 6.98 -26.05
C LEU A 44 7.12 7.27 -25.07
N GLU A 45 7.55 8.53 -24.96
CA GLU A 45 8.58 8.96 -24.02
C GLU A 45 8.12 8.84 -22.56
N ALA A 46 6.87 9.23 -22.26
CA ALA A 46 6.28 9.08 -20.93
C ALA A 46 6.16 7.60 -20.53
N SER A 47 5.66 6.76 -21.44
CA SER A 47 5.56 5.31 -21.24
C SER A 47 6.95 4.66 -21.00
N ALA A 48 7.97 5.06 -21.75
CA ALA A 48 9.34 4.60 -21.55
C ALA A 48 9.91 5.00 -20.17
N LYS A 49 9.61 6.21 -19.71
CA LYS A 49 10.06 6.71 -18.40
C LYS A 49 9.44 5.94 -17.24
N LEU A 50 8.13 5.68 -17.30
CA LEU A 50 7.41 4.86 -16.32
C LEU A 50 7.96 3.43 -16.25
N TYR A 51 8.29 2.86 -17.41
CA TYR A 51 8.94 1.55 -17.49
C TYR A 51 10.32 1.54 -16.82
N ASP A 52 11.17 2.53 -17.11
CA ASP A 52 12.50 2.64 -16.52
C ASP A 52 12.44 2.79 -15.00
N TRP A 53 11.53 3.62 -14.50
CA TRP A 53 11.26 3.76 -13.07
C TRP A 53 10.85 2.45 -12.41
N THR A 54 9.98 1.69 -13.06
CA THR A 54 9.53 0.38 -12.59
C THR A 54 10.69 -0.62 -12.52
N MET A 55 11.57 -0.63 -13.52
CA MET A 55 12.74 -1.51 -13.53
C MET A 55 13.76 -1.12 -12.45
N GLN A 56 13.96 0.18 -12.19
CA GLN A 56 14.80 0.65 -11.09
C GLN A 56 14.23 0.24 -9.73
N LEU A 57 12.92 0.41 -9.52
CA LEU A 57 12.24 -0.02 -8.31
C LEU A 57 12.43 -1.53 -8.06
N ARG A 58 12.23 -2.35 -9.10
CA ARG A 58 12.46 -3.80 -9.03
C ARG A 58 13.86 -4.14 -8.54
N GLU A 59 14.88 -3.49 -9.09
CA GLU A 59 16.28 -3.73 -8.72
C GLU A 59 16.59 -3.28 -7.28
N CYS A 60 16.03 -2.15 -6.84
CA CYS A 60 16.13 -1.69 -5.46
C CYS A 60 15.50 -2.70 -4.49
N VAL A 61 14.25 -3.11 -4.75
CA VAL A 61 13.53 -4.06 -3.89
C VAL A 61 14.30 -5.38 -3.77
N ARG A 62 14.82 -5.91 -4.88
CA ARG A 62 15.62 -7.15 -4.89
C ARG A 62 16.87 -7.10 -4.00
N LYS A 63 17.46 -5.92 -3.79
CA LYS A 63 18.67 -5.75 -2.97
C LYS A 63 18.36 -5.46 -1.51
N GLU A 64 17.27 -4.73 -1.27
CA GLU A 64 16.96 -4.15 0.03
C GLU A 64 15.97 -4.98 0.85
N ALA A 65 15.17 -5.86 0.24
CA ALA A 65 14.09 -6.58 0.94
C ALA A 65 14.62 -7.35 2.17
N THR A 66 14.24 -6.88 3.36
CA THR A 66 14.46 -7.59 4.63
C THR A 66 13.26 -7.39 5.58
N ALA A 67 13.18 -8.19 6.65
CA ALA A 67 12.15 -8.04 7.68
C ALA A 67 12.27 -6.68 8.41
N PHE A 68 11.14 -6.17 8.92
CA PHE A 68 11.11 -4.98 9.77
C PHE A 68 11.00 -5.40 11.25
N ASP A 69 12.14 -5.67 11.87
CA ASP A 69 12.21 -6.17 13.25
C ASP A 69 12.05 -5.05 14.28
N GLU A 70 12.48 -3.82 13.96
CA GLU A 70 12.37 -2.64 14.85
C GLU A 70 10.94 -2.31 15.25
N ARG A 71 9.92 -2.79 14.51
CA ARG A 71 8.51 -2.69 14.95
C ARG A 71 8.31 -3.26 16.36
N THR A 72 9.09 -4.27 16.72
CA THR A 72 8.98 -4.97 18.01
C THR A 72 9.38 -4.06 19.16
N LEU A 73 10.36 -3.18 18.93
CA LEU A 73 10.76 -2.16 19.89
C LEU A 73 9.64 -1.14 20.08
N LEU A 74 9.09 -0.63 18.97
CA LEU A 74 7.97 0.32 18.98
C LEU A 74 6.74 -0.28 19.69
N ALA A 75 6.38 -1.53 19.40
CA ALA A 75 5.29 -2.22 20.09
C ALA A 75 5.55 -2.32 21.60
N ALA A 76 6.78 -2.68 22.00
CA ALA A 76 7.15 -2.81 23.42
C ALA A 76 7.14 -1.45 24.14
N GLU A 77 7.58 -0.37 23.50
CA GLU A 77 7.47 1.00 24.03
C GLU A 77 6.01 1.36 24.33
N ALA A 78 5.12 1.23 23.35
CA ALA A 78 3.70 1.56 23.51
C ALA A 78 3.02 0.69 24.58
N PHE A 79 3.37 -0.60 24.66
CA PHE A 79 2.86 -1.47 25.73
C PHE A 79 3.34 -1.02 27.11
N ARG A 80 4.60 -0.61 27.25
CA ARG A 80 5.11 -0.09 28.53
C ARG A 80 4.41 1.22 28.94
N GLU A 81 4.13 2.10 27.99
CA GLU A 81 3.44 3.38 28.24
C GLU A 81 1.97 3.21 28.66
N THR A 82 1.33 2.13 28.20
CA THR A 82 -0.09 1.82 28.44
C THR A 82 -0.30 0.79 29.55
N GLU A 83 0.70 0.56 30.40
CA GLU A 83 0.56 -0.35 31.55
C GLU A 83 -0.53 0.12 32.51
N GLY A 84 -1.42 -0.80 32.88
CA GLY A 84 -2.58 -0.50 33.74
C GLY A 84 -3.87 -0.21 32.98
N GLU A 85 -3.85 -0.07 31.66
CA GLU A 85 -5.07 -0.03 30.87
C GLU A 85 -5.83 -1.36 30.95
N PRO A 86 -7.14 -1.34 31.21
CA PRO A 86 -7.91 -2.54 31.53
C PRO A 86 -8.14 -3.45 30.32
N PHE A 87 -8.22 -2.86 29.11
CA PHE A 87 -8.54 -3.60 27.90
C PHE A 87 -7.31 -3.74 27.02
N ARG A 88 -6.85 -4.99 26.85
CA ARG A 88 -5.72 -5.33 25.96
C ARG A 88 -5.91 -4.77 24.55
N ILE A 89 -7.12 -4.72 24.03
CA ILE A 89 -7.39 -4.26 22.66
C ILE A 89 -7.02 -2.78 22.45
N LEU A 90 -7.18 -1.93 23.48
CA LEU A 90 -6.73 -0.54 23.44
C LEU A 90 -5.21 -0.47 23.38
N ARG A 91 -4.52 -1.26 24.22
CA ARG A 91 -3.06 -1.33 24.21
C ARG A 91 -2.49 -1.80 22.87
N VAL A 92 -3.16 -2.74 22.20
CA VAL A 92 -2.80 -3.16 20.82
C VAL A 92 -3.01 -2.01 19.85
N ALA A 93 -4.16 -1.32 19.90
CA ALA A 93 -4.39 -0.14 19.05
C ALA A 93 -3.37 0.98 19.30
N HIS A 94 -2.94 1.20 20.54
CA HIS A 94 -1.86 2.13 20.88
C HIS A 94 -0.52 1.68 20.31
N ALA A 95 -0.20 0.38 20.35
CA ALA A 95 1.01 -0.15 19.70
C ALA A 95 0.98 0.03 18.18
N THR A 96 -0.12 -0.33 17.53
CA THR A 96 -0.30 -0.11 16.08
C THR A 96 -0.19 1.38 15.74
N SER A 97 -0.80 2.25 16.55
CA SER A 97 -0.70 3.69 16.40
C SER A 97 0.73 4.22 16.53
N HIS A 98 1.46 3.73 17.54
CA HIS A 98 2.85 4.11 17.78
C HIS A 98 3.78 3.60 16.67
N ILE A 99 3.56 2.38 16.17
CA ILE A 99 4.32 1.84 15.03
C ILE A 99 4.08 2.70 13.80
N LEU A 100 2.81 2.90 13.39
CA LEU A 100 2.48 3.66 12.18
C LEU A 100 2.92 5.12 12.25
N ARG A 101 3.00 5.69 13.46
CA ARG A 101 3.51 7.05 13.68
C ARG A 101 5.02 7.16 13.56
N ASN A 102 5.76 6.17 14.08
CA ASN A 102 7.21 6.27 14.26
C ASN A 102 8.03 5.44 13.26
N MET A 103 7.41 4.49 12.55
CA MET A 103 8.09 3.73 11.50
C MET A 103 8.64 4.68 10.43
N PRO A 104 9.84 4.43 9.90
CA PRO A 104 10.39 5.26 8.83
C PRO A 104 9.52 5.13 7.58
N ILE A 105 9.42 6.22 6.82
CA ILE A 105 8.75 6.25 5.51
C ILE A 105 9.78 6.62 4.44
N ARG A 106 9.55 6.13 3.23
CA ARG A 106 10.37 6.40 2.06
C ARG A 106 9.50 6.40 0.82
N ILE A 107 9.83 7.29 -0.12
CA ILE A 107 9.33 7.30 -1.50
C ILE A 107 10.58 7.23 -2.37
N ARG A 108 10.77 6.11 -3.09
CA ARG A 108 11.90 5.96 -4.00
C ARG A 108 11.63 6.77 -5.28
N HIS A 109 12.69 7.22 -5.94
CA HIS A 109 12.54 7.88 -7.24
C HIS A 109 11.88 6.90 -8.23
N GLY A 110 10.81 7.34 -8.89
CA GLY A 110 10.04 6.52 -9.82
C GLY A 110 8.97 5.62 -9.16
N GLU A 111 8.83 5.65 -7.84
CA GLU A 111 7.73 4.99 -7.14
C GLU A 111 6.46 5.85 -7.26
N ILE A 112 5.50 5.40 -8.07
CA ILE A 112 4.19 6.07 -8.23
C ILE A 112 3.11 5.44 -7.36
N LEU A 113 3.28 4.16 -7.00
CA LEU A 113 2.48 3.48 -5.97
C LEU A 113 3.29 3.48 -4.66
N VAL A 114 3.01 4.41 -3.77
CA VAL A 114 3.81 4.66 -2.57
C VAL A 114 3.39 3.79 -1.38
N GLY A 115 4.22 3.72 -0.35
CA GLY A 115 3.99 2.88 0.83
C GLY A 115 5.05 1.81 0.89
N TRP A 116 6.16 2.12 1.54
CA TRP A 116 7.35 1.29 1.61
C TRP A 116 7.30 0.44 2.87
N HIS A 117 7.60 -0.86 2.75
CA HIS A 117 7.83 -1.72 3.90
C HIS A 117 9.28 -1.53 4.38
N PRO A 118 9.51 -1.01 5.61
CA PRO A 118 10.85 -0.79 6.11
C PRO A 118 11.66 -2.07 6.27
N ASN A 119 12.95 -1.93 6.44
CA ASN A 119 13.86 -3.05 6.42
C ASN A 119 14.93 -2.87 7.52
N THR A 120 15.06 -3.85 8.41
CA THR A 120 15.96 -3.79 9.56
C THR A 120 17.24 -4.58 9.28
N HIS A 121 18.40 -3.94 9.50
CA HIS A 121 19.69 -4.62 9.48
C HIS A 121 20.15 -4.85 10.92
N VAL A 122 19.94 -6.06 11.42
CA VAL A 122 20.19 -6.40 12.83
C VAL A 122 21.69 -6.54 13.11
N ASP A 123 22.19 -5.74 14.05
CA ASP A 123 23.51 -5.87 14.65
C ASP A 123 23.44 -6.46 16.09
N GLY A 124 24.58 -6.53 16.77
CA GLY A 124 24.67 -7.15 18.10
C GLY A 124 23.85 -6.43 19.17
N GLU A 125 23.90 -5.10 19.21
CA GLU A 125 23.19 -4.30 20.21
C GLU A 125 21.68 -4.29 19.93
N LEU A 126 21.29 -4.11 18.66
CA LEU A 126 19.89 -4.14 18.25
C LEU A 126 19.25 -5.50 18.54
N LYS A 127 20.00 -6.60 18.34
CA LYS A 127 19.51 -7.94 18.65
C LYS A 127 19.17 -8.11 20.13
N GLU A 128 20.02 -7.64 21.03
CA GLU A 128 19.76 -7.74 22.48
C GLU A 128 18.50 -6.96 22.87
N ALA A 129 18.32 -5.75 22.32
CA ALA A 129 17.12 -4.94 22.54
C ALA A 129 15.86 -5.64 22.00
N LEU A 130 15.94 -6.25 20.82
CA LEU A 130 14.84 -7.01 20.21
C LEU A 130 14.47 -8.25 21.04
N ASP A 131 15.46 -8.97 21.56
CA ASP A 131 15.23 -10.15 22.41
C ASP A 131 14.53 -9.75 23.73
N GLU A 132 14.93 -8.64 24.35
CA GLU A 132 14.26 -8.10 25.54
C GLU A 132 12.82 -7.69 25.25
N ALA A 133 12.61 -6.87 24.21
CA ALA A 133 11.29 -6.42 23.78
C ALA A 133 10.37 -7.61 23.46
N THR A 134 10.90 -8.62 22.77
CA THR A 134 10.17 -9.85 22.47
C THR A 134 9.78 -10.60 23.73
N ALA A 135 10.71 -10.77 24.68
CA ALA A 135 10.43 -11.43 25.94
C ALA A 135 9.38 -10.68 26.77
N TYR A 136 9.38 -9.35 26.74
CA TYR A 136 8.35 -8.52 27.36
C TYR A 136 6.98 -8.73 26.69
N LEU A 137 6.89 -8.54 25.38
CA LEU A 137 5.64 -8.64 24.63
C LEU A 137 5.01 -10.04 24.69
N ARG A 138 5.83 -11.10 24.79
CA ARG A 138 5.34 -12.48 25.03
C ARG A 138 4.61 -12.59 26.35
N LYS A 139 5.11 -11.96 27.42
CA LYS A 139 4.43 -11.94 28.74
C LYS A 139 3.13 -11.15 28.71
N GLN A 140 3.01 -10.18 27.79
CA GLN A 140 1.81 -9.37 27.59
C GLN A 140 0.77 -10.05 26.67
N ASN A 141 1.05 -11.25 26.14
CA ASN A 141 0.24 -11.89 25.10
C ASN A 141 -0.02 -10.94 23.91
N TYR A 142 1.00 -10.22 23.45
CA TYR A 142 0.86 -9.28 22.35
C TYR A 142 0.42 -9.98 21.05
N TRP A 143 1.13 -11.03 20.65
CA TRP A 143 0.79 -11.83 19.48
C TRP A 143 -0.39 -12.77 19.75
N VAL A 144 -1.30 -12.85 18.78
CA VAL A 144 -2.41 -13.81 18.81
C VAL A 144 -1.96 -15.09 18.08
N ASN A 145 -2.31 -16.27 18.62
CA ASN A 145 -2.05 -17.55 17.96
C ASN A 145 -3.12 -17.83 16.88
N ALA A 146 -3.28 -16.92 15.92
CA ALA A 146 -4.18 -17.06 14.78
C ALA A 146 -3.39 -16.83 13.49
N SER A 147 -3.59 -17.68 12.48
CA SER A 147 -2.98 -17.49 11.16
C SER A 147 -3.74 -16.39 10.41
N GLU A 148 -3.31 -15.14 10.58
CA GLU A 148 -3.87 -13.95 9.92
C GLU A 148 -3.58 -13.90 8.40
N GLU A 149 -2.69 -14.78 7.92
CA GLU A 149 -2.15 -14.86 6.56
C GLU A 149 -3.08 -15.42 5.47
N HIS A 150 -4.33 -15.76 5.81
CA HIS A 150 -5.32 -16.27 4.84
C HIS A 150 -6.59 -15.42 4.77
N MET A 151 -6.55 -14.21 5.32
CA MET A 151 -7.67 -13.26 5.28
C MET A 151 -7.40 -12.17 4.25
N ALA A 152 -8.36 -11.95 3.35
CA ALA A 152 -8.41 -10.74 2.55
C ALA A 152 -9.15 -9.66 3.35
N LEU A 153 -8.68 -8.42 3.26
CA LEU A 153 -9.41 -7.28 3.81
C LEU A 153 -10.73 -7.09 3.05
N ASP A 154 -11.70 -6.47 3.71
CA ASP A 154 -12.94 -6.04 3.06
C ASP A 154 -12.69 -4.78 2.22
N TYR A 155 -11.90 -4.95 1.15
CA TYR A 155 -11.59 -3.91 0.17
C TYR A 155 -12.86 -3.25 -0.40
N PRO A 156 -13.95 -3.99 -0.74
CA PRO A 156 -15.19 -3.36 -1.17
C PRO A 156 -15.75 -2.33 -0.17
N THR A 157 -15.75 -2.65 1.13
CA THR A 157 -16.19 -1.68 2.16
C THR A 157 -15.22 -0.50 2.27
N ILE A 158 -13.91 -0.74 2.24
CA ILE A 158 -12.89 0.33 2.32
C ILE A 158 -13.01 1.29 1.13
N LEU A 159 -13.17 0.77 -0.08
CA LEU A 159 -13.23 1.58 -1.31
C LEU A 159 -14.58 2.30 -1.48
N SER A 160 -15.67 1.76 -0.93
CA SER A 160 -17.00 2.39 -1.03
C SER A 160 -17.23 3.47 0.02
N LEU A 161 -16.77 3.26 1.26
CA LEU A 161 -16.98 4.21 2.36
C LEU A 161 -15.82 5.20 2.54
N GLY A 162 -14.62 4.86 2.07
CA GLY A 162 -13.41 5.56 2.48
C GLY A 162 -13.10 5.38 3.96
N LEU A 163 -11.99 5.94 4.43
CA LEU A 163 -11.61 5.84 5.84
C LEU A 163 -12.49 6.72 6.74
N GLY A 164 -12.96 7.85 6.22
CA GLY A 164 -13.90 8.74 6.90
C GLY A 164 -15.24 8.08 7.15
N GLY A 165 -15.83 7.43 6.15
CA GLY A 165 -17.10 6.71 6.32
C GLY A 165 -17.00 5.51 7.27
N ILE A 166 -15.86 4.81 7.30
CA ILE A 166 -15.62 3.76 8.32
C ILE A 166 -15.55 4.38 9.72
N LYS A 167 -14.88 5.53 9.87
CA LYS A 167 -14.81 6.24 11.15
C LYS A 167 -16.20 6.67 11.62
N GLU A 168 -17.00 7.30 10.76
CA GLU A 168 -18.39 7.67 11.07
C GLU A 168 -19.20 6.47 11.53
N ARG A 169 -19.07 5.32 10.84
CA ARG A 169 -19.74 4.08 11.22
C ARG A 169 -19.31 3.58 12.61
N ILE A 170 -18.02 3.68 12.95
CA ILE A 170 -17.52 3.35 14.30
C ILE A 170 -18.16 4.28 15.34
N ASP A 171 -18.20 5.57 15.06
CA ASP A 171 -18.74 6.60 15.96
C ASP A 171 -20.23 6.39 16.23
N GLU A 172 -21.00 6.09 15.19
CA GLU A 172 -22.43 5.77 15.28
C GLU A 172 -22.68 4.54 16.14
N PHE A 173 -21.91 3.46 15.91
CA PHE A 173 -22.07 2.24 16.70
C PHE A 173 -21.67 2.43 18.16
N GLU A 174 -20.58 3.15 18.44
CA GLU A 174 -20.17 3.47 19.81
C GLU A 174 -21.25 4.29 20.54
N ALA A 175 -21.83 5.28 19.86
CA ALA A 175 -22.91 6.12 20.41
C ALA A 175 -24.21 5.35 20.65
N SER A 176 -24.45 4.26 19.90
CA SER A 176 -25.64 3.42 20.02
C SER A 176 -25.61 2.42 21.20
N LEU A 177 -24.48 2.34 21.93
CA LEU A 177 -24.30 1.36 23.00
C LEU A 177 -25.22 1.63 24.21
N ASP A 178 -25.95 0.59 24.65
CA ASP A 178 -26.72 0.62 25.88
C ASP A 178 -25.79 0.52 27.10
N VAL A 179 -25.67 1.60 27.86
CA VAL A 179 -24.81 1.68 29.07
C VAL A 179 -25.23 0.72 30.18
N THR A 180 -26.43 0.15 30.13
CA THR A 180 -26.94 -0.79 31.13
C THR A 180 -26.54 -2.24 30.85
N GLU A 181 -26.11 -2.57 29.63
CA GLU A 181 -25.62 -3.91 29.30
C GLU A 181 -24.24 -4.19 29.96
N PRO A 182 -24.07 -5.33 30.66
CA PRO A 182 -22.80 -5.67 31.30
C PRO A 182 -21.59 -5.72 30.35
N GLY A 183 -21.79 -6.06 29.06
CA GLY A 183 -20.73 -6.15 28.06
C GLY A 183 -20.39 -4.82 27.37
N THR A 184 -21.09 -3.74 27.68
CA THR A 184 -20.87 -2.44 27.04
C THR A 184 -19.47 -1.86 27.24
N PRO A 185 -18.81 -1.99 28.41
CA PRO A 185 -17.42 -1.55 28.55
C PRO A 185 -16.46 -2.20 27.56
N GLU A 186 -16.60 -3.51 27.30
CA GLU A 186 -15.77 -4.25 26.33
C GLU A 186 -16.06 -3.82 24.89
N LYS A 187 -17.35 -3.69 24.53
CA LYS A 187 -17.76 -3.20 23.20
C LYS A 187 -17.25 -1.77 22.94
N ARG A 188 -17.35 -0.90 23.95
CA ARG A 188 -16.84 0.47 23.87
C ARG A 188 -15.33 0.48 23.67
N ALA A 189 -14.58 -0.33 24.43
CA ALA A 189 -13.14 -0.46 24.25
C ALA A 189 -12.76 -0.95 22.84
N PHE A 190 -13.55 -1.85 22.25
CA PHE A 190 -13.39 -2.26 20.86
C PHE A 190 -13.56 -1.10 19.88
N TYR A 191 -14.63 -0.31 19.98
CA TYR A 191 -14.83 0.84 19.07
C TYR A 191 -13.76 1.91 19.24
N GLN A 192 -13.33 2.17 20.48
CA GLN A 192 -12.24 3.10 20.77
C GLN A 192 -10.91 2.62 20.18
N ALA A 193 -10.60 1.33 20.31
CA ALA A 193 -9.43 0.72 19.70
C ALA A 193 -9.49 0.79 18.16
N ALA A 194 -10.64 0.44 17.57
CA ALA A 194 -10.84 0.50 16.13
C ALA A 194 -10.69 1.93 15.59
N ARG A 195 -11.26 2.92 16.28
CA ARG A 195 -11.12 4.34 15.96
C ARG A 195 -9.66 4.78 16.03
N ALA A 196 -8.95 4.44 17.09
CA ALA A 196 -7.54 4.81 17.26
C ALA A 196 -6.64 4.21 16.16
N SER A 197 -6.82 2.92 15.84
CA SER A 197 -6.09 2.26 14.75
C SER A 197 -6.40 2.90 13.40
N LEU A 198 -7.66 3.23 13.13
CA LEU A 198 -8.07 3.88 11.89
C LEU A 198 -7.48 5.29 11.78
N GLU A 199 -7.54 6.09 12.83
CA GLU A 199 -6.94 7.43 12.86
C GLU A 199 -5.42 7.37 12.68
N ALA A 200 -4.75 6.38 13.27
CA ALA A 200 -3.33 6.15 13.02
C ALA A 200 -3.05 5.80 11.55
N PHE A 201 -3.92 5.00 10.92
CA PHE A 201 -3.81 4.67 9.51
C PHE A 201 -4.03 5.89 8.60
N GLN A 202 -5.02 6.74 8.90
CA GLN A 202 -5.24 8.01 8.22
C GLN A 202 -3.99 8.90 8.33
N ASN A 203 -3.45 9.05 9.55
CA ASN A 203 -2.24 9.83 9.79
C ASN A 203 -1.02 9.25 9.05
N PHE A 204 -0.90 7.92 8.96
CA PHE A 204 0.17 7.27 8.20
C PHE A 204 0.12 7.66 6.71
N ILE A 205 -1.07 7.65 6.10
CA ILE A 205 -1.25 8.11 4.71
C ILE A 205 -0.89 9.60 4.59
N LEU A 206 -1.29 10.44 5.54
CA LEU A 206 -0.96 11.86 5.54
C LEU A 206 0.55 12.13 5.71
N ARG A 207 1.29 11.27 6.43
CA ARG A 207 2.76 11.35 6.48
C ARG A 207 3.37 11.16 5.08
N TYR A 208 2.80 10.26 4.27
CA TYR A 208 3.21 10.09 2.87
C TYR A 208 2.87 11.30 2.01
N ALA A 209 1.70 11.92 2.22
CA ALA A 209 1.34 13.16 1.54
C ALA A 209 2.33 14.28 1.84
N GLU A 210 2.60 14.53 3.12
CA GLU A 210 3.54 15.57 3.57
C GLU A 210 4.95 15.32 2.99
N PHE A 211 5.44 14.08 3.07
CA PHE A 211 6.75 13.73 2.54
C PHE A 211 6.82 13.88 1.01
N ALA A 212 5.75 13.53 0.29
CA ALA A 212 5.68 13.76 -1.16
C ALA A 212 5.73 15.26 -1.51
N ARG A 213 5.06 16.13 -0.73
CA ARG A 213 5.14 17.59 -0.90
C ARG A 213 6.54 18.13 -0.63
N GLU A 214 7.26 17.58 0.35
CA GLU A 214 8.65 17.97 0.63
C GLU A 214 9.58 17.59 -0.53
N LEU A 215 9.43 16.37 -1.06
CA LEU A 215 10.16 15.92 -2.24
C LEU A 215 9.80 16.77 -3.47
N GLU A 216 8.53 17.16 -3.64
CA GLU A 216 8.07 17.99 -4.76
C GLU A 216 8.85 19.32 -4.81
N ARG A 217 9.05 19.95 -3.65
CA ARG A 217 9.77 21.23 -3.53
C ARG A 217 11.25 21.14 -3.94
N SER A 218 11.87 19.98 -3.75
CA SER A 218 13.30 19.76 -4.02
C SER A 218 13.57 19.03 -5.33
N ALA A 219 12.55 18.45 -5.97
CA ALA A 219 12.68 17.71 -7.23
C ALA A 219 13.11 18.63 -8.38
N THR A 220 14.17 18.26 -9.10
CA THR A 220 14.67 18.98 -10.28
C THR A 220 14.04 18.50 -11.59
N ASP A 221 13.71 17.21 -11.68
CA ASP A 221 13.03 16.59 -12.81
C ASP A 221 11.54 17.02 -12.83
N PRO A 222 11.06 17.66 -13.92
CA PRO A 222 9.68 18.13 -14.01
C PRO A 222 8.65 17.01 -13.98
N ASP A 223 8.91 15.85 -14.58
CA ASP A 223 7.92 14.76 -14.59
C ASP A 223 7.85 14.08 -13.23
N TRP A 224 9.00 13.94 -12.56
CA TRP A 224 9.02 13.43 -11.19
C TRP A 224 8.33 14.39 -10.21
N ARG A 225 8.54 15.70 -10.38
CA ARG A 225 7.81 16.72 -9.60
C ARG A 225 6.31 16.64 -9.83
N TYR A 226 5.88 16.42 -11.07
CA TYR A 226 4.46 16.21 -11.40
C TYR A 226 3.90 14.96 -10.72
N GLU A 227 4.63 13.85 -10.74
CA GLU A 227 4.20 12.62 -10.07
C GLU A 227 4.15 12.75 -8.54
N LEU A 228 5.13 13.42 -7.93
CA LEU A 228 5.11 13.70 -6.49
C LEU A 228 3.90 14.53 -6.06
N ARG A 229 3.49 15.50 -6.89
CA ARG A 229 2.26 16.25 -6.67
C ARG A 229 1.04 15.34 -6.69
N ARG A 230 0.92 14.48 -7.69
CA ARG A 230 -0.20 13.53 -7.81
C ARG A 230 -0.23 12.54 -6.64
N ILE A 231 0.93 12.07 -6.18
CA ILE A 231 1.04 11.21 -4.99
C ILE A 231 0.50 11.94 -3.77
N ALA A 232 0.94 13.19 -3.55
CA ALA A 232 0.46 13.98 -2.41
C ALA A 232 -1.06 14.19 -2.45
N GLU A 233 -1.60 14.59 -3.61
CA GLU A 233 -3.05 14.80 -3.81
C GLU A 233 -3.84 13.51 -3.60
N THR A 234 -3.31 12.38 -4.09
CA THR A 234 -3.91 11.05 -3.88
C THR A 234 -3.97 10.73 -2.39
N CYS A 235 -2.85 10.86 -1.67
CA CYS A 235 -2.77 10.57 -0.25
C CYS A 235 -3.64 11.51 0.59
N GLU A 236 -3.66 12.81 0.27
CA GLU A 236 -4.51 13.82 0.93
C GLU A 236 -6.00 13.45 0.81
N HIS A 237 -6.42 12.94 -0.35
CA HIS A 237 -7.79 12.53 -0.61
C HIS A 237 -8.16 11.22 0.09
N ILE A 238 -7.43 10.13 -0.19
CA ILE A 238 -7.78 8.78 0.31
C ILE A 238 -7.57 8.61 1.81
N ALA A 239 -6.86 9.55 2.46
CA ALA A 239 -6.75 9.56 3.92
C ALA A 239 -8.11 9.71 4.61
N THR A 240 -9.14 10.23 3.92
CA THR A 240 -10.49 10.35 4.48
C THR A 240 -11.57 9.93 3.49
N GLU A 241 -11.51 10.41 2.26
CA GLU A 241 -12.59 10.26 1.30
C GLU A 241 -12.50 8.92 0.54
N PRO A 242 -13.64 8.41 0.02
CA PRO A 242 -13.62 7.29 -0.92
C PRO A 242 -12.78 7.63 -2.17
N PRO A 243 -12.00 6.68 -2.72
CA PRO A 243 -11.26 6.90 -3.96
C PRO A 243 -12.20 7.23 -5.12
N ARG A 244 -11.73 8.07 -6.03
CA ARG A 244 -12.45 8.54 -7.21
C ARG A 244 -11.92 7.91 -8.49
N THR A 245 -10.63 7.59 -8.51
CA THR A 245 -9.89 7.10 -9.67
C THR A 245 -9.28 5.73 -9.41
N PHE A 246 -8.88 5.04 -10.47
CA PHE A 246 -8.16 3.77 -10.38
C PHE A 246 -6.86 3.91 -9.58
N ARG A 247 -6.11 5.01 -9.79
CA ARG A 247 -4.89 5.32 -9.02
C ARG A 247 -5.19 5.41 -7.52
N GLU A 248 -6.21 6.17 -7.14
CA GLU A 248 -6.58 6.33 -5.72
C GLU A 248 -7.02 4.99 -5.10
N ALA A 249 -7.78 4.18 -5.85
CA ALA A 249 -8.28 2.90 -5.39
C ALA A 249 -7.15 1.86 -5.16
N ILE A 250 -6.21 1.73 -6.11
CA ILE A 250 -5.07 0.82 -5.95
C ILE A 250 -4.12 1.29 -4.85
N GLN A 251 -3.91 2.61 -4.72
CA GLN A 251 -3.08 3.19 -3.67
C GLN A 251 -3.66 2.94 -2.26
N LEU A 252 -4.97 3.12 -2.08
CA LEU A 252 -5.64 2.84 -0.81
C LEU A 252 -5.62 1.34 -0.48
N THR A 253 -5.84 0.48 -1.48
CA THR A 253 -5.76 -0.98 -1.35
C THR A 253 -4.37 -1.41 -0.87
N TRP A 254 -3.32 -0.86 -1.48
CA TRP A 254 -1.94 -1.14 -1.08
C TRP A 254 -1.63 -0.64 0.33
N PHE A 255 -2.03 0.59 0.67
CA PHE A 255 -1.83 1.11 2.02
C PHE A 255 -2.55 0.28 3.09
N ALA A 256 -3.78 -0.15 2.82
CA ALA A 256 -4.55 -0.97 3.74
C ALA A 256 -3.88 -2.32 3.99
N PHE A 257 -3.38 -2.96 2.92
CA PHE A 257 -2.58 -4.17 3.03
C PHE A 257 -1.30 -3.93 3.85
N LEU A 258 -0.54 -2.88 3.52
CA LEU A 258 0.72 -2.56 4.17
C LEU A 258 0.53 -2.32 5.67
N ALA A 259 -0.51 -1.58 6.07
CA ALA A 259 -0.78 -1.32 7.49
C ALA A 259 -1.00 -2.60 8.30
N VAL A 260 -1.78 -3.55 7.75
CA VAL A 260 -2.03 -4.86 8.37
C VAL A 260 -0.76 -5.71 8.38
N ALA A 261 -0.01 -5.70 7.29
CA ALA A 261 1.25 -6.42 7.22
C ALA A 261 2.28 -5.88 8.22
N ILE A 262 2.31 -4.57 8.48
CA ILE A 262 3.17 -3.95 9.51
C ILE A 262 2.70 -4.30 10.92
N GLU A 263 1.39 -4.31 11.19
CA GLU A 263 0.82 -4.69 12.48
C GLU A 263 1.17 -6.14 12.85
N ALA A 264 0.90 -7.08 11.93
CA ALA A 264 1.24 -8.49 12.08
C ALA A 264 2.77 -8.71 12.08
N GLY A 265 3.48 -7.99 11.22
CA GLY A 265 4.91 -8.07 10.95
C GLY A 265 5.38 -9.46 10.56
N THR A 266 6.36 -10.04 11.28
CA THR A 266 7.02 -11.30 10.87
C THR A 266 6.13 -12.54 10.83
N THR A 267 4.88 -12.46 11.29
CA THR A 267 3.88 -13.54 11.21
C THR A 267 2.93 -13.39 10.02
N HIS A 268 3.01 -12.29 9.27
CA HIS A 268 2.25 -12.12 8.05
C HIS A 268 2.99 -12.82 6.91
N HIS A 269 2.39 -13.79 6.21
CA HIS A 269 3.11 -14.62 5.23
C HIS A 269 2.56 -14.58 3.81
N CYS A 270 1.47 -13.83 3.56
CA CYS A 270 0.79 -13.84 2.25
C CYS A 270 0.19 -12.48 1.90
N PHE A 271 0.38 -12.04 0.65
CA PHE A 271 -0.43 -10.97 0.07
C PHE A 271 -1.75 -11.56 -0.41
N GLY A 272 -2.84 -11.22 0.28
CA GLY A 272 -4.20 -11.61 -0.09
C GLY A 272 -4.98 -10.45 -0.68
N PRO A 273 -4.71 -10.03 -1.94
CA PRO A 273 -5.46 -8.96 -2.58
C PRO A 273 -6.91 -9.35 -2.86
N GLY A 274 -7.28 -10.63 -2.69
CA GLY A 274 -8.62 -11.13 -2.98
C GLY A 274 -8.97 -10.98 -4.45
N ARG A 275 -10.20 -10.55 -4.74
CA ARG A 275 -10.71 -10.26 -6.09
C ARG A 275 -10.33 -8.85 -6.55
N ILE A 276 -9.02 -8.59 -6.67
CA ILE A 276 -8.52 -7.28 -7.14
C ILE A 276 -9.08 -6.87 -8.49
N ASP A 277 -9.38 -7.86 -9.33
CA ASP A 277 -10.10 -7.69 -10.58
C ASP A 277 -11.49 -7.09 -10.35
N GLN A 278 -12.25 -7.53 -9.36
CA GLN A 278 -13.66 -7.13 -9.18
C GLN A 278 -13.81 -5.76 -8.53
N TYR A 279 -13.04 -5.45 -7.49
CA TYR A 279 -13.22 -4.20 -6.76
C TYR A 279 -12.50 -3.00 -7.41
N LEU A 280 -11.48 -3.23 -8.24
CA LEU A 280 -10.84 -2.14 -9.01
C LEU A 280 -11.51 -1.90 -10.37
N LEU A 281 -12.24 -2.87 -10.93
CA LEU A 281 -12.87 -2.75 -12.25
C LEU A 281 -13.78 -1.52 -12.40
N PRO A 282 -14.65 -1.17 -11.44
CA PRO A 282 -15.50 0.02 -11.58
C PRO A 282 -14.71 1.31 -11.76
N PHE A 283 -13.56 1.43 -11.08
CA PHE A 283 -12.67 2.59 -11.20
C PHE A 283 -11.92 2.58 -12.53
N TYR A 284 -11.46 1.42 -12.97
CA TYR A 284 -10.82 1.24 -14.27
C TYR A 284 -11.77 1.61 -15.43
N GLU A 285 -13.00 1.08 -15.42
CA GLU A 285 -14.01 1.36 -16.44
C GLU A 285 -14.40 2.84 -16.44
N ALA A 286 -14.64 3.43 -15.27
CA ALA A 286 -14.97 4.85 -15.16
C ALA A 286 -13.86 5.78 -15.69
N ASP A 287 -12.61 5.55 -15.30
CA ASP A 287 -11.50 6.39 -15.78
C ASP A 287 -11.23 6.20 -17.28
N ARG A 288 -11.43 4.97 -17.79
CA ARG A 288 -11.32 4.65 -19.22
C ARG A 288 -12.44 5.30 -20.04
N GLU A 289 -13.68 5.29 -19.57
CA GLU A 289 -14.82 5.96 -20.21
C GLU A 289 -14.64 7.48 -20.23
N ASN A 290 -14.07 8.05 -19.17
CA ASN A 290 -13.79 9.48 -19.07
C ASN A 290 -12.53 9.92 -19.84
N GLY A 291 -11.77 8.98 -20.43
CA GLY A 291 -10.54 9.26 -21.17
C GLY A 291 -9.41 9.83 -20.31
N VAL A 292 -9.42 9.54 -19.00
CA VAL A 292 -8.42 10.03 -18.03
C VAL A 292 -7.35 8.96 -17.75
N LEU A 293 -7.62 7.70 -18.10
CA LEU A 293 -6.71 6.59 -17.85
C LEU A 293 -5.76 6.32 -19.02
N ASP A 294 -4.46 6.34 -18.73
CA ASP A 294 -3.40 5.87 -19.62
C ASP A 294 -3.08 4.39 -19.34
N ASP A 295 -3.06 3.56 -20.40
CA ASP A 295 -2.72 2.13 -20.29
C ASP A 295 -1.31 1.95 -19.70
N ALA A 296 -0.35 2.83 -20.03
CA ALA A 296 1.00 2.77 -19.48
C ALA A 296 1.02 3.05 -17.97
N GLU A 297 0.14 3.93 -17.48
CA GLU A 297 0.00 4.19 -16.05
C GLU A 297 -0.60 2.98 -15.32
N VAL A 298 -1.62 2.34 -15.89
CA VAL A 298 -2.24 1.14 -15.31
C VAL A 298 -1.23 0.00 -15.20
N ASP A 299 -0.49 -0.27 -16.27
CA ASP A 299 0.55 -1.29 -16.28
C ASP A 299 1.64 -0.99 -15.24
N THR A 300 2.01 0.28 -15.10
CA THR A 300 3.00 0.72 -14.10
C THR A 300 2.49 0.52 -12.68
N LEU A 301 1.26 0.94 -12.38
CA LEU A 301 0.67 0.78 -11.03
C LEU A 301 0.57 -0.70 -10.63
N LEU A 302 0.13 -1.56 -11.55
CA LEU A 302 0.05 -3.01 -11.32
C LEU A 302 1.44 -3.64 -11.18
N ALA A 303 2.38 -3.27 -12.05
CA ALA A 303 3.76 -3.76 -11.97
C ALA A 303 4.41 -3.36 -10.63
N GLN A 304 4.24 -2.11 -10.21
CA GLN A 304 4.75 -1.63 -8.92
C GLN A 304 4.06 -2.33 -7.75
N LEU A 305 2.75 -2.59 -7.80
CA LEU A 305 2.06 -3.39 -6.78
C LEU A 305 2.76 -4.74 -6.58
N PHE A 306 2.96 -5.50 -7.66
CA PHE A 306 3.61 -6.81 -7.58
C PHE A 306 5.10 -6.73 -7.23
N ILE A 307 5.81 -5.68 -7.63
CA ILE A 307 7.18 -5.46 -7.17
C ILE A 307 7.22 -5.21 -5.66
N LYS A 308 6.33 -4.37 -5.15
CA LYS A 308 6.28 -3.98 -3.74
C LYS A 308 5.88 -5.14 -2.83
N CYS A 309 5.10 -6.08 -3.33
CA CYS A 309 4.90 -7.39 -2.70
C CYS A 309 6.22 -8.11 -2.38
N ASN A 310 7.30 -7.86 -3.12
CA ASN A 310 8.61 -8.47 -2.85
C ASN A 310 9.48 -7.66 -1.88
N GLU A 311 8.97 -6.58 -1.26
CA GLU A 311 9.71 -5.81 -0.23
C GLU A 311 9.80 -6.55 1.10
N PHE A 312 8.90 -7.50 1.33
CA PHE A 312 8.90 -8.36 2.51
C PHE A 312 9.85 -9.54 2.28
N SER A 313 10.74 -9.83 3.23
CA SER A 313 11.65 -10.98 3.15
C SER A 313 11.37 -12.02 4.23
N GLY A 314 11.94 -13.22 4.06
CA GLY A 314 11.81 -14.32 5.01
C GLY A 314 10.50 -15.09 4.79
N PRO A 315 9.89 -15.68 5.84
CA PRO A 315 8.57 -16.32 5.70
C PRO A 315 7.47 -15.29 5.34
N SER A 316 7.78 -14.00 5.37
CA SER A 316 6.83 -12.89 5.39
C SER A 316 6.02 -12.64 4.11
N MET A 317 6.44 -13.23 2.98
CA MET A 317 5.70 -13.19 1.70
C MET A 317 6.00 -14.45 0.90
N SER A 318 5.30 -15.54 1.23
CA SER A 318 5.46 -16.86 0.61
C SER A 318 4.49 -17.11 -0.55
N ALA A 319 3.38 -16.37 -0.61
CA ALA A 319 2.35 -16.54 -1.63
C ALA A 319 1.57 -15.24 -1.92
N VAL A 320 1.06 -15.13 -3.15
CA VAL A 320 0.01 -14.19 -3.54
C VAL A 320 -1.27 -14.98 -3.75
N ILE A 321 -2.33 -14.65 -3.00
CA ILE A 321 -3.61 -15.38 -3.05
C ILE A 321 -4.63 -14.55 -3.82
N ILE A 322 -4.88 -14.99 -5.06
CA ILE A 322 -5.93 -14.44 -5.93
C ILE A 322 -7.10 -15.43 -5.87
N GLY A 323 -8.22 -14.99 -5.28
CA GLY A 323 -9.44 -15.78 -5.11
C GLY A 323 -10.43 -15.64 -6.25
#